data_AF-K2FAX1-F1
#
_entry.id   AF-K2FAX1-F1
#
_cell.length_a   1.000
_cell.length_b   1.000
_cell.length_c   1.000
_cell.angle_alpha   90.00
_cell.angle_beta   90.00
_cell.angle_gamma   90.00
#
_symmetry.space_group_name_H-M   'P 1'
#
loop_
_entity.id
_entity.type
_entity.pdbx_description
1 polymer ?
#
loop_
_entity_poly.entity_id
_entity_poly.type
_entity_poly.pdbx_seq_one_letter_code
_entity_poly.pdbx_strand_id
1 'polypeptide(L)'
;DSLIETLSQSYQPWRARLIAMTETTRAYAQGNRTMWGASGVTDGMEWRTGQDDIVCLICRPLAGKKTTLDGTFPGGRDVPPAHPGCRCHIYPVIGSITNDEAREYRASGQMSQAELDQVISDFEAGKHLDLQKTNFDAKLAYIAKVRGFDALPEVISDPNLFEAVLKEKEMRPLYRGVVKTETLAVEDMLAAFKHGDCYYGRGLVGNGVYFSPNLDIAKVYAEGDLTAIIQVGLRKEARLISWQDLVYEYDAAGKEILESFGKAYFDRWSAAFEDISTFAVVRGYDGILASTIESHHILLNRTALIVQG
;
A
#
# COMPACT_ATOMS: atom_id res chain seq x y z
N ASP A 1 16.35 -58.49 -11.08
CA ASP A 1 15.12 -57.81 -11.53
C ASP A 1 14.18 -57.27 -10.44
N SER A 2 14.05 -57.84 -9.23
CA SER A 2 13.18 -57.22 -8.18
C SER A 2 13.68 -55.87 -7.65
N LEU A 3 14.99 -55.62 -7.68
CA LEU A 3 15.59 -54.34 -7.26
C LEU A 3 15.21 -53.20 -8.21
N ILE A 4 15.22 -53.44 -9.52
CA ILE A 4 14.84 -52.44 -10.53
C ILE A 4 13.35 -52.10 -10.39
N GLU A 5 12.50 -53.09 -10.10
CA GLU A 5 11.06 -52.90 -9.90
C GLU A 5 10.73 -52.17 -8.58
N THR A 6 11.50 -52.42 -7.53
CA THR A 6 11.35 -51.71 -6.24
C THR A 6 11.82 -50.26 -6.35
N LEU A 7 12.95 -50.03 -7.03
CA LEU A 7 13.48 -48.69 -7.25
C LEU A 7 12.62 -47.91 -8.24
N SER A 8 12.07 -48.55 -9.28
CA SER A 8 11.22 -47.87 -10.26
C SER A 8 9.99 -47.27 -9.60
N GLN A 9 9.35 -47.94 -8.63
CA GLN A 9 8.23 -47.37 -7.86
C GLN A 9 8.62 -46.12 -7.04
N SER A 10 9.88 -46.03 -6.61
CA SER A 10 10.40 -44.91 -5.83
C SER A 10 10.84 -43.72 -6.69
N TYR A 11 11.29 -43.97 -7.93
CA TYR A 11 11.76 -42.95 -8.89
C TYR A 11 10.72 -42.57 -9.95
N GLN A 12 9.44 -42.72 -9.64
CA GLN A 12 8.39 -42.31 -10.56
C GLN A 12 8.41 -40.79 -10.79
N PRO A 13 8.22 -40.30 -12.03
CA PRO A 13 8.26 -38.87 -12.35
C PRO A 13 7.31 -38.00 -11.50
N TRP A 14 6.15 -38.55 -11.12
CA TRP A 14 5.20 -37.83 -10.25
C TRP A 14 5.74 -37.62 -8.84
N ARG A 15 6.54 -38.55 -8.29
CA ARG A 15 7.18 -38.41 -6.97
C ARG A 15 8.25 -37.33 -7.01
N ALA A 16 9.10 -37.34 -8.04
CA ALA A 16 10.09 -36.29 -8.26
C ALA A 16 9.42 -34.91 -8.34
N ARG A 17 8.32 -34.79 -9.11
CA ARG A 17 7.53 -33.56 -9.19
C ARG A 17 6.93 -33.14 -7.84
N LEU A 18 6.35 -34.07 -7.10
CA LEU A 18 5.75 -33.80 -5.80
C LEU A 18 6.78 -33.32 -4.77
N ILE A 19 7.96 -33.96 -4.75
CA ILE A 19 9.08 -33.57 -3.90
C ILE A 19 9.56 -32.18 -4.28
N ALA A 20 9.82 -31.93 -5.58
CA ALA A 20 10.27 -30.62 -6.04
C ALA A 20 9.29 -29.52 -5.63
N MET A 21 7.98 -29.70 -5.87
CA MET A 21 6.96 -28.72 -5.46
C MET A 21 6.95 -28.48 -3.95
N THR A 22 7.05 -29.54 -3.16
CA THR A 22 7.00 -29.48 -1.69
C THR A 22 8.22 -28.76 -1.13
N GLU A 23 9.41 -29.14 -1.59
CA GLU A 23 10.67 -28.58 -1.09
C GLU A 23 10.92 -27.16 -1.59
N THR A 24 10.52 -26.81 -2.82
CA THR A 24 10.55 -25.42 -3.28
C THR A 24 9.61 -24.53 -2.47
N THR A 25 8.39 -25.00 -2.18
CA THR A 25 7.44 -24.27 -1.34
C THR A 25 7.99 -24.06 0.07
N ARG A 26 8.60 -25.10 0.65
CA ARG A 26 9.24 -25.05 1.97
C ARG A 26 10.40 -24.05 1.99
N ALA A 27 11.32 -24.17 1.04
CA ALA A 27 12.50 -23.32 0.96
C ALA A 27 12.11 -21.85 0.77
N TYR A 28 11.14 -21.56 -0.11
CA TYR A 28 10.65 -20.20 -0.32
C TYR A 28 10.02 -19.61 0.95
N ALA A 29 9.14 -20.36 1.61
CA ALA A 29 8.46 -19.86 2.81
C ALA A 29 9.43 -19.67 4.00
N GLN A 30 10.37 -20.60 4.19
CA GLN A 30 11.40 -20.47 5.24
C GLN A 30 12.37 -19.33 4.93
N GLY A 31 12.81 -19.19 3.68
CA GLY A 31 13.67 -18.09 3.25
C GLY A 31 13.03 -16.73 3.51
N ASN A 32 11.75 -16.59 3.15
CA ASN A 32 10.96 -15.39 3.43
C ASN A 32 10.87 -15.10 4.94
N ARG A 33 10.49 -16.08 5.77
CA ARG A 33 10.43 -15.91 7.23
C ARG A 33 11.77 -15.44 7.82
N THR A 34 12.87 -16.07 7.42
CA THR A 34 14.23 -15.71 7.88
C THR A 34 14.61 -14.30 7.44
N MET A 35 14.38 -13.96 6.17
CA MET A 35 14.67 -12.64 5.62
C MET A 35 13.87 -11.55 6.33
N TRP A 36 12.58 -11.79 6.59
CA TRP A 36 11.72 -10.83 7.29
C TRP A 36 12.14 -10.63 8.73
N GLY A 37 12.49 -11.72 9.44
CA GLY A 37 13.07 -11.64 10.79
C GLY A 37 14.35 -10.81 10.82
N ALA A 38 15.22 -10.95 9.81
CA ALA A 38 16.44 -10.15 9.70
C ALA A 38 16.18 -8.68 9.30
N SER A 39 15.09 -8.41 8.58
CA SER A 39 14.79 -7.07 8.07
C SER A 39 14.36 -6.08 9.14
N GLY A 40 13.72 -6.55 10.22
CA GLY A 40 13.15 -5.69 11.27
C GLY A 40 11.96 -4.82 10.83
N VAL A 41 11.49 -4.96 9.58
CA VAL A 41 10.38 -4.15 9.01
C VAL A 41 9.03 -4.88 9.09
N THR A 42 9.04 -6.21 9.29
CA THR A 42 7.85 -7.05 9.22
C THR A 42 7.37 -7.44 10.63
N ASP A 43 6.10 -7.19 10.93
CA ASP A 43 5.48 -7.51 12.24
C ASP A 43 4.98 -8.96 12.32
N GLY A 44 4.73 -9.58 11.17
CA GLY A 44 4.19 -10.93 11.12
C GLY A 44 4.08 -11.51 9.72
N MET A 45 3.37 -12.61 9.61
CA MET A 45 3.16 -13.32 8.36
C MET A 45 1.70 -13.71 8.18
N GLU A 46 1.19 -13.59 6.95
CA GLU A 46 -0.14 -14.00 6.54
C GLU A 46 -0.09 -15.21 5.62
N TRP A 47 -0.94 -16.21 5.84
CA TRP A 47 -1.05 -17.39 5.00
C TRP A 47 -1.95 -17.13 3.79
N ARG A 48 -1.39 -17.28 2.58
CA ARG A 48 -2.10 -17.14 1.31
C ARG A 48 -2.18 -18.49 0.60
N THR A 49 -3.36 -18.84 0.13
CA THR A 49 -3.60 -20.07 -0.62
C THR A 49 -3.36 -19.86 -2.11
N GLY A 50 -3.47 -20.92 -2.92
CA GLY A 50 -3.39 -20.80 -4.38
C GLY A 50 -4.53 -20.01 -5.04
N GLN A 51 -5.51 -19.50 -4.26
CA GLN A 51 -6.62 -18.65 -4.68
C GLN A 51 -7.42 -19.16 -5.89
N ASP A 52 -7.56 -20.49 -5.99
CA ASP A 52 -8.34 -21.17 -7.04
C ASP A 52 -9.33 -22.18 -6.45
N ASP A 53 -10.22 -22.71 -7.28
CA ASP A 53 -11.26 -23.66 -6.85
C ASP A 53 -10.69 -25.00 -6.33
N ILE A 54 -9.42 -25.27 -6.60
CA ILE A 54 -8.71 -26.51 -6.22
C ILE A 54 -7.90 -26.37 -4.92
N VAL A 55 -8.08 -25.29 -4.15
CA VAL A 55 -7.52 -25.21 -2.78
C VAL A 55 -8.12 -26.31 -1.91
N CYS A 56 -7.27 -27.14 -1.30
CA CYS A 56 -7.69 -28.29 -0.52
C CYS A 56 -8.33 -27.91 0.84
N LEU A 57 -9.04 -28.87 1.45
CA LEU A 57 -9.71 -28.69 2.75
C LEU A 57 -8.73 -28.41 3.91
N ILE A 58 -7.45 -28.76 3.78
CA ILE A 58 -6.41 -28.46 4.78
C ILE A 58 -6.04 -26.97 4.74
N CYS A 59 -5.96 -26.40 3.53
CA CYS A 59 -5.44 -25.06 3.31
C CYS A 59 -6.54 -23.99 3.27
N ARG A 60 -7.77 -24.35 2.88
CA ARG A 60 -8.93 -23.43 2.88
C ARG A 60 -9.08 -22.68 4.22
N PRO A 61 -9.02 -23.32 5.40
CA PRO A 61 -9.17 -22.63 6.68
C PRO A 61 -8.01 -21.70 7.05
N LEU A 62 -6.87 -21.85 6.37
CA LEU A 62 -5.67 -21.05 6.62
C LEU A 62 -5.66 -19.75 5.81
N ALA A 63 -6.50 -19.61 4.79
CA ALA A 63 -6.55 -18.41 3.96
C ALA A 63 -6.76 -17.15 4.81
N GLY A 64 -5.83 -16.20 4.69
CA GLY A 64 -5.87 -14.92 5.37
C GLY A 64 -5.56 -14.95 6.86
N LYS A 65 -5.18 -16.11 7.41
CA LYS A 65 -4.74 -16.19 8.81
C LYS A 65 -3.40 -15.48 8.95
N LYS A 66 -3.22 -14.77 10.07
CA LYS A 66 -2.01 -14.02 10.40
C LYS A 66 -1.41 -14.55 11.69
N THR A 67 -0.10 -14.46 11.83
CA THR A 67 0.64 -14.78 13.06
C THR A 67 1.91 -13.95 13.12
N THR A 68 2.57 -13.89 14.29
CA THR A 68 3.87 -13.22 14.43
C THR A 68 4.95 -13.98 13.64
N LEU A 69 6.11 -13.37 13.38
CA LEU A 69 7.20 -14.06 12.66
C LEU A 69 7.68 -15.33 13.37
N ASP A 70 7.54 -15.40 14.69
CA ASP A 70 7.87 -16.59 15.50
C ASP A 70 6.65 -17.44 15.88
N GLY A 71 5.46 -17.02 15.46
CA GLY A 71 4.21 -17.69 15.76
C GLY A 71 3.91 -18.85 14.81
N THR A 72 2.82 -19.56 15.14
CA THR A 72 2.28 -20.63 14.30
C THR A 72 0.90 -20.27 13.78
N PHE A 73 0.53 -20.84 12.65
CA PHE A 73 -0.82 -20.84 12.09
C PHE A 73 -1.68 -21.94 12.72
N PRO A 74 -3.01 -21.86 12.60
CA PRO A 74 -3.93 -22.86 13.14
C PRO A 74 -3.49 -24.29 12.83
N GLY A 75 -3.55 -25.15 13.85
CA GLY A 75 -3.06 -26.53 13.78
C GLY A 75 -1.54 -26.68 13.94
N GLY A 76 -0.86 -25.69 14.54
CA GLY A 76 0.56 -25.77 14.90
C GLY A 76 1.51 -25.73 13.70
N ARG A 77 1.14 -25.02 12.63
CA ARG A 77 1.91 -24.97 11.39
C ARG A 77 2.79 -23.73 11.38
N ASP A 78 4.08 -23.89 11.15
CA ASP A 78 5.00 -22.74 11.12
C ASP A 78 4.83 -21.91 9.84
N VAL A 79 5.08 -22.52 8.69
CA VAL A 79 4.98 -21.92 7.34
C VAL A 79 4.59 -23.02 6.34
N PRO A 80 4.15 -22.68 5.11
CA PRO A 80 3.97 -23.65 4.04
C PRO A 80 5.25 -24.48 3.81
N PRO A 81 5.13 -25.75 3.40
CA PRO A 81 3.92 -26.45 2.98
C PRO A 81 3.13 -27.08 4.14
N ALA A 82 1.80 -27.05 4.09
CA ALA A 82 0.94 -27.75 5.06
C ALA A 82 0.80 -29.26 4.78
N HIS A 83 1.08 -29.70 3.55
CA HIS A 83 0.99 -31.08 3.08
C HIS A 83 1.85 -31.25 1.81
N PRO A 84 2.16 -32.48 1.36
CA PRO A 84 2.83 -32.70 0.09
C PRO A 84 2.08 -32.06 -1.08
N GLY A 85 2.79 -31.35 -1.96
CA GLY A 85 2.22 -30.65 -3.11
C GLY A 85 1.42 -29.39 -2.76
N CYS A 86 1.56 -28.86 -1.54
CA CYS A 86 0.96 -27.59 -1.15
C CYS A 86 1.44 -26.45 -2.06
N ARG A 87 0.51 -25.58 -2.48
CA ARG A 87 0.77 -24.39 -3.31
C ARG A 87 0.57 -23.08 -2.54
N CYS A 88 0.46 -23.16 -1.22
CA CYS A 88 0.30 -21.99 -0.36
C CYS A 88 1.65 -21.31 -0.15
N HIS A 89 1.60 -20.04 0.21
CA HIS A 89 2.76 -19.20 0.46
C HIS A 89 2.44 -18.21 1.59
N ILE A 90 3.46 -17.53 2.10
CA ILE A 90 3.30 -16.49 3.13
C ILE A 90 3.55 -15.11 2.54
N TYR A 91 2.85 -14.10 3.06
CA TYR A 91 3.10 -12.68 2.79
C TYR A 91 3.59 -11.99 4.07
N PRO A 92 4.52 -11.03 3.97
CA PRO A 92 4.93 -10.23 5.11
C PRO A 92 3.79 -9.31 5.51
N VAL A 93 3.54 -9.21 6.81
CA VAL A 93 2.62 -8.22 7.34
C VAL A 93 3.44 -7.09 7.95
N ILE A 94 3.34 -5.91 7.35
CA ILE A 94 4.06 -4.70 7.74
C ILE A 94 3.02 -3.72 8.30
N GLY A 95 3.20 -3.26 9.53
CA GLY A 95 2.32 -2.31 10.21
C GLY A 95 1.06 -2.90 10.87
N SER A 96 1.01 -4.19 11.26
CA SER A 96 -0.20 -4.77 11.86
C SER A 96 -0.11 -5.04 13.37
N ILE A 97 -0.47 -4.00 14.10
CA ILE A 97 -1.10 -4.03 15.42
C ILE A 97 -2.27 -5.06 15.43
N THR A 98 -2.56 -5.64 16.60
CA THR A 98 -3.57 -6.71 16.80
C THR A 98 -5.00 -6.30 16.39
N ASN A 99 -5.87 -7.29 16.14
CA ASN A 99 -7.13 -7.18 15.38
C ASN A 99 -8.21 -6.23 15.93
N ASP A 100 -8.15 -5.76 17.16
CA ASP A 100 -9.16 -4.80 17.69
C ASP A 100 -8.65 -3.36 17.59
N GLU A 101 -7.41 -3.10 18.02
CA GLU A 101 -6.73 -1.82 17.85
C GLU A 101 -6.53 -1.48 16.36
N ALA A 102 -6.27 -2.45 15.49
CA ALA A 102 -6.17 -2.20 14.05
C ALA A 102 -7.54 -2.00 13.38
N ARG A 103 -8.63 -2.51 13.95
CA ARG A 103 -10.00 -2.20 13.50
C ARG A 103 -10.40 -0.80 13.95
N GLU A 104 -10.10 -0.45 15.19
CA GLU A 104 -10.33 0.87 15.76
C GLU A 104 -9.43 1.93 15.10
N TYR A 105 -8.18 1.59 14.80
CA TYR A 105 -7.28 2.42 13.99
C TYR A 105 -7.82 2.58 12.56
N ARG A 106 -8.21 1.49 11.89
CA ARG A 106 -8.84 1.60 10.56
C ARG A 106 -10.09 2.46 10.60
N ALA A 107 -10.98 2.27 11.57
CA ALA A 107 -12.24 2.99 11.73
C ALA A 107 -12.06 4.46 12.15
N SER A 108 -11.06 4.75 13.01
CA SER A 108 -10.71 6.12 13.36
C SER A 108 -10.28 6.85 12.09
N GLY A 109 -10.76 8.06 11.87
CA GLY A 109 -10.42 8.85 10.68
C GLY A 109 -11.18 8.51 9.38
N GLN A 110 -11.99 7.44 9.33
CA GLN A 110 -12.89 7.21 8.19
C GLN A 110 -14.02 8.23 8.17
N MET A 111 -14.45 8.62 6.98
CA MET A 111 -15.69 9.38 6.81
C MET A 111 -16.89 8.51 7.21
N SER A 112 -17.81 9.12 7.95
CA SER A 112 -19.12 8.57 8.24
C SER A 112 -19.95 8.40 6.96
N GLN A 113 -21.00 7.57 7.02
CA GLN A 113 -21.89 7.38 5.88
C GLN A 113 -22.49 8.71 5.36
N ALA A 114 -22.85 9.62 6.27
CA ALA A 114 -23.39 10.93 5.89
C ALA A 114 -22.36 11.80 5.15
N GLU A 115 -21.08 11.74 5.54
CA GLU A 115 -20.01 12.43 4.83
C GLU A 115 -19.75 11.81 3.45
N LEU A 116 -19.79 10.48 3.33
CA LEU A 116 -19.69 9.79 2.04
C LEU A 116 -20.84 10.17 1.11
N ASP A 117 -22.08 10.19 1.61
CA ASP A 117 -23.27 10.60 0.86
C ASP A 117 -23.13 12.04 0.34
N GLN A 118 -22.56 12.93 1.16
CA GLN A 118 -22.30 14.32 0.78
C GLN A 118 -21.23 14.41 -0.31
N VAL A 119 -20.12 13.68 -0.18
CA VAL A 119 -19.05 13.64 -1.20
C VAL A 119 -19.58 13.11 -2.54
N ILE A 120 -20.35 12.02 -2.52
CA ILE A 120 -20.99 11.47 -3.73
C ILE A 120 -21.90 12.50 -4.38
N SER A 121 -22.75 13.16 -3.58
CA SER A 121 -23.66 14.21 -4.08
C SER A 121 -22.91 15.40 -4.67
N ASP A 122 -21.79 15.80 -4.06
CA ASP A 122 -20.93 16.87 -4.56
C ASP A 122 -20.27 16.51 -5.90
N PHE A 123 -19.91 15.26 -6.09
CA PHE A 123 -19.36 14.76 -7.35
C PHE A 123 -20.40 14.73 -8.46
N GLU A 124 -21.62 14.27 -8.17
CA GLU A 124 -22.73 14.28 -9.11
C GLU A 124 -23.14 15.71 -9.50
N ALA A 125 -23.04 16.65 -8.57
CA ALA A 125 -23.24 18.07 -8.82
C ALA A 125 -22.05 18.75 -9.53
N GLY A 126 -20.95 18.02 -9.79
CA GLY A 126 -19.79 18.53 -10.50
C GLY A 126 -18.91 19.50 -9.71
N LYS A 127 -19.00 19.54 -8.37
CA LYS A 127 -18.23 20.50 -7.54
C LYS A 127 -16.71 20.34 -7.63
N HIS A 128 -16.24 19.17 -8.03
CA HIS A 128 -14.83 18.88 -8.25
C HIS A 128 -14.30 19.44 -9.59
N LEU A 129 -15.16 19.75 -10.56
CA LEU A 129 -14.75 20.04 -11.94
C LEU A 129 -13.83 21.25 -12.06
N ASP A 130 -13.96 22.26 -11.20
CA ASP A 130 -13.06 23.42 -11.22
C ASP A 130 -11.60 23.06 -10.90
N LEU A 131 -11.39 21.97 -10.14
CA LEU A 131 -10.04 21.50 -9.79
C LEU A 131 -9.34 20.79 -10.96
N GLN A 132 -10.04 20.40 -12.02
CA GLN A 132 -9.41 19.80 -13.23
C GLN A 132 -8.44 20.77 -13.93
N LYS A 133 -8.57 22.07 -13.67
CA LYS A 133 -7.67 23.10 -14.23
C LYS A 133 -6.30 23.09 -13.56
N THR A 134 -6.23 22.65 -12.31
CA THR A 134 -5.02 22.73 -11.48
C THR A 134 -4.53 21.37 -11.01
N ASN A 135 -5.32 20.30 -11.18
CA ASN A 135 -5.02 18.96 -10.74
C ASN A 135 -5.35 17.94 -11.84
N PHE A 136 -4.54 16.89 -11.94
CA PHE A 136 -4.87 15.78 -12.84
C PHE A 136 -6.09 15.02 -12.33
N ASP A 137 -6.11 14.72 -11.03
CA ASP A 137 -7.25 14.07 -10.38
C ASP A 137 -8.04 15.07 -9.54
N ALA A 138 -9.07 15.63 -10.17
CA ALA A 138 -9.93 16.62 -9.53
C ALA A 138 -10.80 16.05 -8.40
N LYS A 139 -11.20 14.76 -8.48
CA LYS A 139 -11.98 14.11 -7.41
C LYS A 139 -11.10 13.92 -6.18
N LEU A 140 -9.87 13.43 -6.37
CA LEU A 140 -8.89 13.29 -5.30
C LEU A 140 -8.56 14.64 -4.65
N ALA A 141 -8.30 15.67 -5.46
CA ALA A 141 -8.05 17.02 -4.96
C ALA A 141 -9.25 17.57 -4.17
N TYR A 142 -10.48 17.32 -4.61
CA TYR A 142 -11.69 17.74 -3.91
C TYR A 142 -11.80 17.10 -2.51
N ILE A 143 -11.67 15.78 -2.43
CA ILE A 143 -11.80 15.06 -1.15
C ILE A 143 -10.64 15.43 -0.23
N ALA A 144 -9.41 15.54 -0.76
CA ALA A 144 -8.26 15.98 0.02
C ALA A 144 -8.52 17.36 0.65
N LYS A 145 -9.11 18.30 -0.09
CA LYS A 145 -9.51 19.61 0.42
C LYS A 145 -10.59 19.52 1.49
N VAL A 146 -11.63 18.71 1.28
CA VAL A 146 -12.68 18.47 2.30
C VAL A 146 -12.07 17.92 3.59
N ARG A 147 -10.99 17.13 3.48
CA ARG A 147 -10.26 16.51 4.59
C ARG A 147 -9.16 17.39 5.19
N GLY A 148 -8.83 18.52 4.58
CA GLY A 148 -7.66 19.34 4.93
C GLY A 148 -6.31 18.69 4.64
N PHE A 149 -6.29 17.62 3.84
CA PHE A 149 -5.09 16.88 3.45
C PHE A 149 -4.20 17.68 2.49
N ASP A 150 -4.78 18.68 1.83
CA ASP A 150 -4.09 19.59 0.92
C ASP A 150 -3.47 20.80 1.62
N ALA A 151 -3.61 20.94 2.94
CA ALA A 151 -3.05 22.09 3.66
C ALA A 151 -1.52 22.16 3.54
N LEU A 152 -0.97 23.35 3.79
CA LEU A 152 0.46 23.59 3.66
C LEU A 152 1.26 22.71 4.62
N PRO A 153 2.38 22.12 4.18
CA PRO A 153 3.24 21.34 5.05
C PRO A 153 4.08 22.26 5.95
N GLU A 154 4.66 21.67 6.99
CA GLU A 154 5.75 22.31 7.74
C GLU A 154 7.02 22.31 6.87
N VAL A 155 7.72 23.45 6.82
CA VAL A 155 8.94 23.62 6.00
C VAL A 155 10.10 24.02 6.90
N ILE A 156 11.23 23.30 6.79
CA ILE A 156 12.47 23.60 7.51
C ILE A 156 13.57 23.95 6.51
N SER A 157 13.97 25.21 6.49
CA SER A 157 14.97 25.71 5.52
C SER A 157 16.41 25.34 5.86
N ASP A 158 16.76 25.16 7.13
CA ASP A 158 18.11 24.75 7.52
C ASP A 158 18.25 23.21 7.35
N PRO A 159 19.14 22.72 6.44
CA PRO A 159 19.29 21.30 6.19
C PRO A 159 19.78 20.50 7.41
N ASN A 160 20.64 21.08 8.24
CA ASN A 160 21.14 20.39 9.44
C ASN A 160 20.03 20.26 10.49
N LEU A 161 19.20 21.30 10.63
CA LEU A 161 18.02 21.24 11.49
C LEU A 161 17.00 20.22 10.96
N PHE A 162 16.77 20.19 9.65
CA PHE A 162 15.87 19.23 9.02
C PHE A 162 16.31 17.78 9.33
N GLU A 163 17.58 17.44 9.08
CA GLU A 163 18.12 16.10 9.39
C GLU A 163 18.07 15.77 10.89
N ALA A 164 18.33 16.75 11.76
CA ALA A 164 18.19 16.56 13.20
C ALA A 164 16.74 16.26 13.60
N VAL A 165 15.77 16.98 13.03
CA VAL A 165 14.33 16.77 13.27
C VAL A 165 13.88 15.42 12.74
N LEU A 166 14.34 15.00 11.56
CA LEU A 166 14.01 13.67 11.02
C LEU A 166 14.46 12.57 12.00
N LYS A 167 15.68 12.68 12.51
CA LYS A 167 16.23 11.71 13.45
C LYS A 167 15.54 11.75 14.82
N GLU A 168 15.33 12.93 15.38
CA GLU A 168 14.71 13.11 16.70
C GLU A 168 13.26 12.61 16.72
N LYS A 169 12.50 12.92 15.66
CA LYS A 169 11.09 12.53 15.52
C LYS A 169 10.89 11.17 14.83
N GLU A 170 11.97 10.41 14.61
CA GLU A 170 11.95 9.10 13.94
C GLU A 170 11.16 9.10 12.61
N MET A 171 11.29 10.17 11.84
CA MET A 171 10.56 10.36 10.59
C MET A 171 11.18 9.55 9.46
N ARG A 172 10.35 9.10 8.52
CA ARG A 172 10.80 8.32 7.36
C ARG A 172 11.24 9.29 6.25
N PRO A 173 12.51 9.28 5.83
CA PRO A 173 12.95 10.12 4.72
C PRO A 173 12.36 9.60 3.41
N LEU A 174 11.86 10.51 2.59
CA LEU A 174 11.29 10.24 1.28
C LEU A 174 11.76 11.30 0.28
N TYR A 175 11.87 10.90 -0.98
CA TYR A 175 12.46 11.70 -2.05
C TYR A 175 11.58 11.67 -3.29
N ARG A 176 11.43 12.81 -3.95
CA ARG A 176 10.74 12.91 -5.23
C ARG A 176 11.57 13.76 -6.18
N GLY A 177 12.05 13.15 -7.26
CA GLY A 177 12.59 13.89 -8.39
C GLY A 177 11.46 14.54 -9.17
N VAL A 178 11.64 15.80 -9.55
CA VAL A 178 10.76 16.50 -10.47
C VAL A 178 11.54 16.87 -11.73
N VAL A 179 10.85 16.89 -12.86
CA VAL A 179 11.39 17.32 -14.13
C VAL A 179 10.52 18.46 -14.66
N LYS A 180 11.14 19.43 -15.34
CA LYS A 180 10.39 20.49 -16.01
C LYS A 180 9.38 19.88 -16.99
N THR A 181 8.22 20.51 -17.11
CA THR A 181 7.26 20.17 -18.16
C THR A 181 7.23 21.28 -19.19
N GLU A 182 6.43 21.13 -20.24
CA GLU A 182 6.20 22.19 -21.23
C GLU A 182 5.62 23.47 -20.61
N THR A 183 5.00 23.37 -19.42
CA THR A 183 4.21 24.45 -18.81
C THR A 183 4.68 24.92 -17.44
N LEU A 184 5.55 24.16 -16.76
CA LEU A 184 6.03 24.45 -15.41
C LEU A 184 7.53 24.19 -15.29
N ALA A 185 8.26 25.17 -14.74
CA ALA A 185 9.65 25.02 -14.36
C ALA A 185 9.80 24.22 -13.06
N VAL A 186 10.98 23.66 -12.82
CA VAL A 186 11.26 22.87 -11.61
C VAL A 186 11.09 23.73 -10.36
N GLU A 187 11.59 24.96 -10.39
CA GLU A 187 11.55 25.91 -9.29
C GLU A 187 10.11 26.22 -8.88
N ASP A 188 9.21 26.37 -9.85
CA ASP A 188 7.79 26.62 -9.63
C ASP A 188 7.11 25.40 -9.00
N MET A 189 7.47 24.17 -9.42
CA MET A 189 6.95 22.94 -8.82
C MET A 189 7.41 22.78 -7.36
N LEU A 190 8.68 23.08 -7.08
CA LEU A 190 9.24 23.05 -5.73
C LEU A 190 8.54 24.09 -4.84
N ALA A 191 8.37 25.31 -5.34
CA ALA A 191 7.69 26.40 -4.63
C ALA A 191 6.20 26.08 -4.40
N ALA A 192 5.51 25.53 -5.40
CA ALA A 192 4.11 25.13 -5.29
C ALA A 192 3.92 24.03 -4.23
N PHE A 193 4.82 23.04 -4.17
CA PHE A 193 4.70 21.99 -3.16
C PHE A 193 4.88 22.52 -1.74
N LYS A 194 5.81 23.46 -1.54
CA LYS A 194 6.14 24.08 -0.23
C LYS A 194 5.13 25.13 0.22
N HIS A 195 4.62 25.94 -0.71
CA HIS A 195 3.92 27.19 -0.40
C HIS A 195 2.64 27.41 -1.19
N GLY A 196 2.36 26.59 -2.21
CA GLY A 196 1.20 26.71 -3.07
C GLY A 196 0.16 25.61 -2.87
N ASP A 197 -0.76 25.51 -3.82
CA ASP A 197 -1.78 24.49 -3.85
C ASP A 197 -1.17 23.09 -4.07
N CYS A 198 -1.74 22.08 -3.42
CA CYS A 198 -1.29 20.70 -3.62
C CYS A 198 -1.72 20.20 -5.00
N TYR A 199 -0.80 19.54 -5.71
CA TYR A 199 -1.04 18.92 -7.01
C TYR A 199 -1.12 17.39 -6.88
N TYR A 200 -2.30 16.83 -7.15
CA TYR A 200 -2.53 15.38 -7.22
C TYR A 200 -2.42 14.90 -8.67
N GLY A 201 -1.32 14.19 -8.95
CA GLY A 201 -0.99 13.70 -10.29
C GLY A 201 -1.55 12.31 -10.59
N ARG A 202 -1.49 11.93 -11.87
CA ARG A 202 -1.78 10.56 -12.31
C ARG A 202 -0.65 9.61 -11.93
N GLY A 203 -0.99 8.42 -11.45
CA GLY A 203 -0.03 7.36 -11.19
C GLY A 203 -0.33 6.04 -11.88
N LEU A 204 0.61 5.09 -11.76
CA LEU A 204 0.50 3.74 -12.33
C LEU A 204 -0.46 2.85 -11.53
N VAL A 205 -0.50 3.03 -10.21
CA VAL A 205 -1.21 2.16 -9.26
C VAL A 205 -2.08 2.95 -8.28
N GLY A 206 -2.51 4.14 -8.71
CA GLY A 206 -3.32 5.08 -7.92
C GLY A 206 -2.84 6.50 -8.14
N ASN A 207 -3.71 7.49 -7.98
CA ASN A 207 -3.34 8.88 -8.16
C ASN A 207 -2.76 9.49 -6.87
N GLY A 208 -1.93 10.53 -6.98
CA GLY A 208 -1.40 11.24 -5.83
C GLY A 208 0.01 11.77 -6.00
N VAL A 209 0.67 12.06 -4.88
CA VAL A 209 2.04 12.59 -4.87
C VAL A 209 3.03 11.46 -4.59
N TYR A 210 3.60 10.93 -5.66
CA TYR A 210 4.63 9.88 -5.61
C TYR A 210 5.94 10.36 -4.97
N PHE A 211 6.45 9.56 -4.04
CA PHE A 211 7.76 9.64 -3.45
C PHE A 211 8.42 8.25 -3.44
N SER A 212 9.75 8.21 -3.35
CA SER A 212 10.55 6.99 -3.17
C SER A 212 11.31 7.07 -1.85
N PRO A 213 11.45 5.96 -1.10
CA PRO A 213 12.39 5.87 0.02
C PRO A 213 13.84 5.79 -0.45
N ASN A 214 14.08 5.61 -1.75
CA ASN A 214 15.41 5.50 -2.32
C ASN A 214 15.76 6.76 -3.10
N LEU A 215 16.74 7.51 -2.58
CA LEU A 215 17.25 8.73 -3.23
C LEU A 215 17.76 8.47 -4.65
N ASP A 216 18.36 7.31 -4.93
CA ASP A 216 18.88 7.01 -6.27
C ASP A 216 17.77 6.83 -7.30
N ILE A 217 16.60 6.34 -6.89
CA ILE A 217 15.41 6.29 -7.75
C ILE A 217 14.94 7.72 -8.03
N ALA A 218 14.84 8.57 -7.01
CA ALA A 218 14.44 9.98 -7.18
C ALA A 218 15.39 10.76 -8.11
N LYS A 219 16.71 10.49 -8.06
CA LYS A 219 17.70 11.10 -8.96
C LYS A 219 17.43 10.80 -10.43
N VAL A 220 16.94 9.59 -10.75
CA VAL A 220 16.60 9.23 -12.14
C VAL A 220 15.47 10.13 -12.66
N TYR A 221 14.43 10.36 -11.86
CA TYR A 221 13.33 11.26 -12.21
C TYR A 221 13.70 12.74 -12.22
N ALA A 222 14.79 13.11 -11.53
CA ALA A 222 15.36 14.45 -11.55
C ALA A 222 16.40 14.66 -12.68
N GLU A 223 16.55 13.69 -13.60
CA GLU A 223 17.57 13.71 -14.66
C GLU A 223 19.01 13.94 -14.13
N GLY A 224 19.27 13.52 -12.88
CA GLY A 224 20.55 13.72 -12.19
C GLY A 224 20.73 15.07 -11.50
N ASP A 225 19.78 16.01 -11.62
CA ASP A 225 19.83 17.30 -10.94
C ASP A 225 19.35 17.19 -9.48
N LEU A 226 20.28 17.26 -8.53
CA LEU A 226 19.96 17.18 -7.10
C LEU A 226 19.13 18.38 -6.62
N THR A 227 19.15 19.52 -7.32
CA THR A 227 18.32 20.68 -6.97
C THR A 227 16.85 20.47 -7.35
N ALA A 228 16.57 19.49 -8.21
CA ALA A 228 15.23 19.10 -8.63
C ALA A 228 14.65 17.95 -7.79
N ILE A 229 15.17 17.73 -6.57
CA ILE A 229 14.67 16.72 -5.64
C ILE A 229 13.95 17.39 -4.48
N ILE A 230 12.69 16.98 -4.26
CA ILE A 230 11.96 17.28 -3.03
C ILE A 230 12.32 16.21 -2.01
N GLN A 231 12.98 16.62 -0.92
CA GLN A 231 13.20 15.78 0.25
C GLN A 231 12.16 16.10 1.33
N VAL A 232 11.55 15.06 1.88
CA VAL A 232 10.56 15.17 2.95
C VAL A 232 10.80 14.14 4.04
N GLY A 233 10.37 14.48 5.25
CA GLY A 233 10.13 13.53 6.33
C GLY A 233 8.65 13.19 6.41
N LEU A 234 8.33 11.90 6.37
CA LEU A 234 6.99 11.41 6.70
C LEU A 234 6.91 11.12 8.19
N ARG A 235 5.89 11.69 8.86
CA ARG A 235 5.63 11.49 10.30
C ARG A 235 5.42 10.00 10.60
N LYS A 236 5.94 9.53 11.74
CA LYS A 236 5.83 8.13 12.18
C LYS A 236 4.38 7.69 12.39
N GLU A 237 3.53 8.64 12.78
CA GLU A 237 2.10 8.47 13.05
C GLU A 237 1.25 8.45 11.78
N ALA A 238 1.86 8.73 10.62
CA ALA A 238 1.14 8.75 9.34
C ALA A 238 0.49 7.39 9.07
N ARG A 239 -0.78 7.44 8.72
CA ARG A 239 -1.62 6.28 8.46
C ARG A 239 -1.37 5.78 7.05
N LEU A 240 -0.56 4.74 6.94
CA LEU A 240 -0.22 4.12 5.67
C LEU A 240 -0.94 2.79 5.48
N ILE A 241 -1.31 2.49 4.24
CA ILE A 241 -1.87 1.20 3.85
C ILE A 241 -1.11 0.66 2.64
N SER A 242 -0.90 -0.66 2.58
CA SER A 242 -0.36 -1.27 1.37
C SER A 242 -1.37 -1.20 0.23
N TRP A 243 -0.91 -1.05 -1.01
CA TRP A 243 -1.81 -1.04 -2.16
C TRP A 243 -2.68 -2.31 -2.21
N GLN A 244 -2.11 -3.47 -1.90
CA GLN A 244 -2.84 -4.73 -1.87
C GLN A 244 -3.92 -4.76 -0.78
N ASP A 245 -3.61 -4.33 0.44
CA ASP A 245 -4.60 -4.28 1.52
C ASP A 245 -5.72 -3.28 1.21
N LEU A 246 -5.39 -2.16 0.57
CA LEU A 246 -6.37 -1.18 0.15
C LEU A 246 -7.33 -1.73 -0.92
N VAL A 247 -6.84 -2.54 -1.87
CA VAL A 247 -7.69 -3.24 -2.84
C VAL A 247 -8.65 -4.20 -2.13
N TYR A 248 -8.15 -4.98 -1.18
CA TYR A 248 -9.02 -5.89 -0.41
C TYR A 248 -10.07 -5.13 0.41
N GLU A 249 -9.69 -3.98 0.98
CA GLU A 249 -10.59 -3.11 1.74
C GLU A 249 -11.66 -2.48 0.83
N TYR A 250 -11.28 -2.06 -0.38
CA TYR A 250 -12.20 -1.54 -1.40
C TYR A 250 -13.22 -2.60 -1.83
N ASP A 251 -12.76 -3.82 -2.14
CA ASP A 251 -13.63 -4.93 -2.54
C ASP A 251 -14.61 -5.34 -1.43
N ALA A 252 -14.13 -5.36 -0.18
CA ALA A 252 -14.96 -5.66 0.98
C ALA A 252 -16.02 -4.57 1.20
N ALA A 253 -15.62 -3.30 1.15
CA ALA A 253 -16.54 -2.17 1.27
C ALA A 253 -17.58 -2.17 0.15
N GLY A 254 -17.18 -2.45 -1.09
CA GLY A 254 -18.08 -2.53 -2.24
C GLY A 254 -19.16 -3.60 -2.06
N LYS A 255 -18.81 -4.78 -1.53
CA LYS A 255 -19.78 -5.85 -1.21
C LYS A 255 -20.76 -5.42 -0.12
N GLU A 256 -20.25 -4.86 0.98
CA GLU A 256 -21.08 -4.37 2.07
C GLU A 256 -22.04 -3.26 1.61
N ILE A 257 -21.55 -2.34 0.78
CA ILE A 257 -22.35 -1.27 0.18
C ILE A 257 -23.45 -1.84 -0.71
N LEU A 258 -23.12 -2.82 -1.56
CA LEU A 258 -24.09 -3.48 -2.44
C LEU A 258 -25.17 -4.23 -1.66
N GLU A 259 -24.78 -4.94 -0.60
CA GLU A 259 -25.68 -5.69 0.27
C GLU A 259 -26.59 -4.78 1.09
N SER A 260 -26.06 -3.66 1.60
CA SER A 260 -26.76 -2.78 2.54
C SER A 260 -27.61 -1.70 1.86
N PHE A 261 -27.14 -1.16 0.72
CA PHE A 261 -27.76 -0.01 0.04
C PHE A 261 -28.26 -0.34 -1.38
N GLY A 262 -27.96 -1.53 -1.89
CA GLY A 262 -28.39 -2.00 -3.19
C GLY A 262 -27.59 -1.43 -4.37
N LYS A 263 -27.87 -1.98 -5.56
CA LYS A 263 -27.07 -1.73 -6.78
C LYS A 263 -27.01 -0.25 -7.18
N ALA A 264 -28.13 0.48 -7.09
CA ALA A 264 -28.18 1.87 -7.53
C ALA A 264 -27.23 2.76 -6.72
N TYR A 265 -27.12 2.53 -5.42
CA TYR A 265 -26.18 3.25 -4.57
C TYR A 265 -24.75 2.77 -4.81
N PHE A 266 -24.52 1.46 -4.94
CA PHE A 266 -23.21 0.90 -5.28
C PHE A 266 -22.64 1.50 -6.58
N ASP A 267 -23.46 1.64 -7.63
CA ASP A 267 -23.01 2.23 -8.90
C ASP A 267 -22.51 3.67 -8.69
N ARG A 268 -23.23 4.49 -7.90
CA ARG A 268 -22.83 5.86 -7.55
C ARG A 268 -21.54 5.89 -6.72
N TRP A 269 -21.45 5.02 -5.71
CA TRP A 269 -20.28 4.88 -4.85
C TRP A 269 -19.04 4.46 -5.65
N SER A 270 -19.17 3.45 -6.51
CA SER A 270 -18.06 2.96 -7.34
C SER A 270 -17.60 4.00 -8.37
N ALA A 271 -18.51 4.79 -8.93
CA ALA A 271 -18.17 5.91 -9.80
C ALA A 271 -17.50 7.07 -9.04
N ALA A 272 -17.88 7.31 -7.78
CA ALA A 272 -17.26 8.33 -6.94
C ALA A 272 -15.83 7.94 -6.56
N PHE A 273 -15.58 6.66 -6.27
CA PHE A 273 -14.32 6.15 -5.74
C PHE A 273 -13.58 5.22 -6.73
N GLU A 274 -13.68 5.51 -8.02
CA GLU A 274 -13.11 4.69 -9.10
C GLU A 274 -11.58 4.54 -8.97
N ASP A 275 -10.87 5.62 -8.64
CA ASP A 275 -9.45 5.56 -8.32
C ASP A 275 -9.25 5.21 -6.84
N ILE A 276 -8.41 4.20 -6.59
CA ILE A 276 -8.21 3.65 -5.25
C ILE A 276 -7.68 4.69 -4.24
N SER A 277 -7.00 5.74 -4.71
CA SER A 277 -6.52 6.81 -3.85
C SER A 277 -7.65 7.68 -3.31
N THR A 278 -8.72 7.90 -4.08
CA THR A 278 -9.91 8.60 -3.58
C THR A 278 -10.57 7.82 -2.45
N PHE A 279 -10.62 6.49 -2.58
CA PHE A 279 -11.07 5.60 -1.51
C PHE A 279 -10.15 5.68 -0.29
N ALA A 280 -8.83 5.63 -0.47
CA ALA A 280 -7.88 5.75 0.64
C ALA A 280 -8.07 7.04 1.46
N VAL A 281 -8.33 8.18 0.80
CA VAL A 281 -8.57 9.45 1.49
C VAL A 281 -9.84 9.40 2.34
N VAL A 282 -10.96 8.86 1.83
CA VAL A 282 -12.20 8.76 2.63
C VAL A 282 -12.08 7.74 3.77
N ARG A 283 -11.12 6.81 3.67
CA ARG A 283 -10.75 5.89 4.75
C ARG A 283 -9.71 6.49 5.71
N GLY A 284 -9.26 7.71 5.46
CA GLY A 284 -8.36 8.47 6.32
C GLY A 284 -6.91 8.02 6.26
N TYR A 285 -6.46 7.43 5.16
CA TYR A 285 -5.04 7.10 4.97
C TYR A 285 -4.26 8.32 4.46
N ASP A 286 -3.12 8.57 5.07
CA ASP A 286 -2.20 9.64 4.69
C ASP A 286 -1.38 9.28 3.44
N GLY A 287 -1.23 7.98 3.15
CA GLY A 287 -0.56 7.51 1.95
C GLY A 287 -0.69 6.01 1.71
N ILE A 288 -0.31 5.59 0.50
CA ILE A 288 -0.37 4.21 0.02
C ILE A 288 1.05 3.71 -0.26
N LEU A 289 1.37 2.52 0.25
CA LEU A 289 2.62 1.82 -0.01
C LEU A 289 2.44 0.94 -1.25
N ALA A 290 3.01 1.37 -2.37
CA ALA A 290 3.04 0.62 -3.61
C ALA A 290 4.30 -0.24 -3.66
N SER A 291 4.15 -1.53 -3.38
CA SER A 291 5.21 -2.55 -3.43
C SER A 291 5.63 -2.95 -4.86
N THR A 292 5.44 -2.07 -5.85
CA THR A 292 5.96 -2.26 -7.20
C THR A 292 7.50 -2.25 -7.20
N ILE A 293 8.12 -2.49 -8.36
CA ILE A 293 9.59 -2.64 -8.55
C ILE A 293 10.41 -1.54 -7.83
N GLU A 294 9.85 -0.34 -7.65
CA GLU A 294 10.53 0.84 -7.07
C GLU A 294 10.06 1.23 -5.66
N SER A 295 9.15 0.47 -5.02
CA SER A 295 8.66 0.69 -3.64
C SER A 295 8.18 2.13 -3.36
N HIS A 296 7.33 2.65 -4.23
CA HIS A 296 6.82 4.01 -4.14
C HIS A 296 5.85 4.20 -2.97
N HIS A 297 5.87 5.41 -2.42
CA HIS A 297 4.87 5.93 -1.50
C HIS A 297 3.99 6.92 -2.26
N ILE A 298 2.69 6.67 -2.34
CA ILE A 298 1.73 7.61 -2.91
C ILE A 298 1.17 8.42 -1.76
N LEU A 299 1.64 9.65 -1.59
CA LEU A 299 1.20 10.53 -0.52
C LEU A 299 -0.11 11.21 -0.91
N LEU A 300 -1.05 11.19 0.04
CA LEU A 300 -2.40 11.73 -0.10
C LEU A 300 -2.59 12.92 0.85
N ASN A 301 -2.00 12.85 2.04
CA ASN A 301 -2.01 13.91 3.04
C ASN A 301 -0.67 14.66 3.07
N ARG A 302 -0.65 15.90 2.56
CA ARG A 302 0.53 16.77 2.58
C ARG A 302 0.90 17.21 4.00
N THR A 303 -0.04 17.29 4.93
CA THR A 303 0.22 17.71 6.31
C THR A 303 0.96 16.65 7.14
N ALA A 304 0.98 15.40 6.64
CA ALA A 304 1.77 14.32 7.22
C ALA A 304 3.28 14.48 6.95
N LEU A 305 3.68 15.50 6.19
CA LEU A 305 5.06 15.74 5.76
C LEU A 305 5.67 16.95 6.48
N ILE A 306 6.98 16.87 6.71
CA ILE A 306 7.87 18.03 6.88
C ILE A 306 8.75 18.09 5.64
N VAL A 307 8.86 19.25 5.01
CA VAL A 307 9.58 19.43 3.74
C VAL A 307 10.89 20.17 3.99
N GLN A 308 11.98 19.72 3.35
CA GLN A 308 13.23 20.48 3.33
C GLN A 308 13.04 21.75 2.46
N GLY A 309 13.31 22.91 3.05
CA GLY A 309 13.16 24.23 2.45
C GLY A 309 14.18 24.56 1.37
#